data_AF-A0AA85ADZ5-F1
#
_entry.id   AF-A0AA85ADZ5-F1
#
_cell.length_a   1.000
_cell.length_b   1.000
_cell.length_c   1.000
_cell.angle_alpha   90.00
_cell.angle_beta   90.00
_cell.angle_gamma   90.00
#
_symmetry.space_group_name_H-M   'P 1'
#
loop_
_entity.id
_entity.type
_entity.pdbx_description
1 polymer ?
#
loop_
_entity_poly.entity_id
_entity_poly.type
_entity_poly.pdbx_seq_one_letter_code
_entity_poly.pdbx_strand_id
1 'polypeptide(L)'
;MGTLLPVPGMPFYLTDFERSTKFLIILILSLTPQSTYAQIDGIYCGEETCYDVLQVTRDDDKNRIRKAYHEMARKHHPDRQKTSEDKIKAEERFRLINTAYEILSDPEQRTEYDYMLDNPDQMYYHYYRYYRRRVSTKVDVRLVIISILLIISSIQYAGQWTSYNHALSYLLKDPKHRAKAKQIAIADGRLNISKYEVGRRLTRDELKEREEQLLRDILKETVELRGDCCRPSLKRVLLVRILFFPWTCYIWLRWMLYWVVKYWILRREYDEEARIFITRRRLKISENEWDYAGEEQQAKYLSQKLWINENYQKFLADQQEANRIRAAEDTDLKRYRRYTKRAGPASVNLEDLF
;
A
#
# COMPACT_ATOMS: atom_id res chain seq x y z
N MET A 1 -2.69 63.59 -28.96
CA MET A 1 -2.12 62.34 -29.53
C MET A 1 -2.74 61.17 -28.76
N GLY A 2 -3.87 60.59 -29.13
CA GLY A 2 -4.51 60.54 -30.44
C GLY A 2 -3.91 59.43 -31.28
N THR A 3 -4.45 58.20 -31.13
CA THR A 3 -4.58 57.18 -32.19
C THR A 3 -5.65 56.15 -31.80
N LEU A 4 -6.89 56.60 -31.93
CA LEU A 4 -7.99 55.96 -32.70
C LEU A 4 -7.44 55.31 -34.01
N LEU A 5 -7.84 54.16 -34.56
CA LEU A 5 -9.15 53.53 -34.79
C LEU A 5 -8.98 52.07 -35.36
N PRO A 6 -10.08 51.31 -35.58
CA PRO A 6 -10.22 49.85 -35.78
C PRO A 6 -10.55 49.45 -37.23
N VAL A 7 -10.78 48.15 -37.55
CA VAL A 7 -11.90 47.60 -38.40
C VAL A 7 -12.03 46.03 -38.22
N PRO A 8 -12.97 45.23 -38.84
CA PRO A 8 -14.19 44.63 -38.23
C PRO A 8 -14.41 43.09 -38.44
N GLY A 9 -15.51 42.53 -37.89
CA GLY A 9 -16.33 41.51 -38.60
C GLY A 9 -16.72 40.19 -37.88
N MET A 10 -18.04 39.89 -37.91
CA MET A 10 -18.72 38.56 -37.90
C MET A 10 -19.23 37.93 -36.56
N PRO A 11 -20.33 37.14 -36.60
CA PRO A 11 -21.55 37.42 -35.83
C PRO A 11 -21.89 36.44 -34.69
N PHE A 12 -22.77 36.93 -33.82
CA PHE A 12 -23.20 36.37 -32.54
C PHE A 12 -24.49 35.53 -32.73
N TYR A 13 -24.42 34.30 -33.26
CA TYR A 13 -25.60 33.41 -33.39
C TYR A 13 -25.24 31.91 -33.32
N LEU A 14 -24.56 31.44 -32.27
CA LEU A 14 -24.27 30.00 -32.11
C LEU A 14 -24.51 29.42 -30.70
N THR A 15 -25.07 30.17 -29.76
CA THR A 15 -25.22 29.71 -28.36
C THR A 15 -26.61 29.20 -27.97
N ASP A 16 -27.67 29.46 -28.76
CA ASP A 16 -29.04 29.08 -28.38
C ASP A 16 -29.49 27.70 -28.91
N PHE A 17 -28.92 27.22 -30.02
CA PHE A 17 -29.29 25.92 -30.61
C PHE A 17 -28.80 24.73 -29.77
N GLU A 18 -27.62 24.86 -29.13
CA GLU A 18 -27.11 23.84 -28.22
C GLU A 18 -27.91 23.73 -26.92
N ARG A 19 -28.54 24.80 -26.45
CA ARG A 19 -29.28 24.80 -25.18
C ARG A 19 -30.65 24.16 -25.34
N SER A 20 -31.32 24.44 -26.46
CA SER A 20 -32.63 23.85 -26.83
C SER A 20 -32.55 22.33 -27.06
N THR A 21 -31.54 21.87 -27.79
CA THR A 21 -31.35 20.43 -28.07
C THR A 21 -31.00 19.63 -26.82
N LYS A 22 -30.24 20.20 -25.88
CA LYS A 22 -29.92 19.56 -24.59
C LYS A 22 -31.16 19.39 -23.71
N PHE A 23 -32.07 20.36 -23.66
CA PHE A 23 -33.34 20.22 -22.92
C PHE A 23 -34.28 19.19 -23.54
N LEU A 24 -34.34 19.14 -24.87
CA LEU A 24 -35.23 18.22 -25.59
C LEU A 24 -34.74 16.77 -25.48
N ILE A 25 -33.42 16.53 -25.45
CA ILE A 25 -32.82 15.22 -25.18
C ILE A 25 -33.06 14.80 -23.72
N ILE A 26 -32.93 15.71 -22.75
CA ILE A 26 -33.21 15.41 -21.33
C ILE A 26 -34.70 15.09 -21.10
N LEU A 27 -35.60 15.81 -21.78
CA LEU A 27 -37.05 15.56 -21.71
C LEU A 27 -37.42 14.21 -22.33
N ILE A 28 -36.84 13.85 -23.49
CA ILE A 28 -37.05 12.54 -24.14
C ILE A 28 -36.45 11.40 -23.30
N LEU A 29 -35.31 11.61 -22.62
CA LEU A 29 -34.74 10.61 -21.70
C LEU A 29 -35.59 10.40 -20.44
N SER A 30 -36.39 11.40 -20.03
CA SER A 30 -37.27 11.32 -18.85
C SER A 30 -38.63 10.68 -19.12
N LEU A 31 -39.02 10.53 -20.39
CA LEU A 31 -40.32 10.01 -20.83
C LEU A 31 -40.26 8.56 -21.32
N THR A 32 -39.09 7.91 -21.28
CA THR A 32 -39.04 6.47 -21.53
C THR A 32 -39.67 5.75 -20.34
N PRO A 33 -40.71 4.92 -20.56
CA PRO A 33 -41.24 4.09 -19.49
C PRO A 33 -40.11 3.21 -18.99
N GLN A 34 -39.72 3.37 -17.72
CA GLN A 34 -38.89 2.39 -17.04
C GLN A 34 -39.71 1.10 -17.00
N SER A 35 -39.47 0.20 -17.96
CA SER A 35 -39.99 -1.16 -17.90
C SER A 35 -39.51 -1.75 -16.58
N THR A 36 -40.42 -1.90 -15.62
CA THR A 36 -40.19 -2.62 -14.37
C THR A 36 -40.07 -4.09 -14.70
N TYR A 37 -38.90 -4.51 -15.20
CA TYR A 37 -38.54 -5.92 -15.16
C TYR A 37 -38.23 -6.23 -13.70
N ALA A 38 -39.23 -6.73 -12.99
CA ALA A 38 -39.15 -7.12 -11.58
C ALA A 38 -38.30 -8.40 -11.37
N GLN A 39 -37.49 -8.78 -12.34
CA GLN A 39 -36.60 -9.93 -12.24
C GLN A 39 -35.21 -9.61 -12.78
N ILE A 40 -34.21 -9.93 -11.97
CA ILE A 40 -32.81 -9.60 -12.21
C ILE A 40 -32.26 -10.64 -13.18
N ASP A 41 -31.90 -10.21 -14.40
CA ASP A 41 -31.29 -11.08 -15.39
C ASP A 41 -29.95 -11.66 -14.88
N GLY A 42 -29.75 -12.97 -15.08
CA GLY A 42 -28.55 -13.69 -14.65
C GLY A 42 -28.53 -14.29 -13.23
N ILE A 43 -29.59 -14.15 -12.41
CA ILE A 43 -29.74 -14.86 -11.13
C ILE A 43 -30.99 -15.76 -11.12
N TYR A 44 -30.92 -16.85 -10.36
CA TYR A 44 -31.98 -17.87 -10.30
C TYR A 44 -32.38 -18.37 -11.70
N CYS A 45 -33.65 -18.20 -12.09
CA CYS A 45 -34.21 -18.66 -13.37
C CYS A 45 -34.26 -17.56 -14.46
N GLY A 46 -33.59 -16.42 -14.25
CA GLY A 46 -33.52 -15.33 -15.22
C GLY A 46 -34.84 -14.59 -15.35
N GLU A 47 -35.34 -14.44 -16.58
CA GLU A 47 -36.57 -13.70 -16.89
C GLU A 47 -37.88 -14.42 -16.47
N GLU A 48 -37.85 -15.76 -16.34
CA GLU A 48 -39.02 -16.55 -15.93
C GLU A 48 -38.96 -16.91 -14.44
N THR A 49 -40.11 -17.03 -13.76
CA THR A 49 -40.09 -17.53 -12.39
C THR A 49 -39.76 -19.03 -12.37
N CYS A 50 -39.05 -19.49 -11.34
CA CYS A 50 -38.72 -20.91 -11.19
C CYS A 50 -39.96 -21.80 -11.02
N TYR A 51 -41.05 -21.20 -10.52
CA TYR A 51 -42.37 -21.84 -10.43
C TYR A 51 -42.97 -22.07 -11.84
N ASP A 52 -42.91 -21.06 -12.70
CA ASP A 52 -43.39 -21.14 -14.09
C ASP A 52 -42.56 -22.12 -14.93
N VAL A 53 -41.24 -22.13 -14.75
CA VAL A 53 -40.33 -23.06 -15.45
C VAL A 53 -40.70 -24.52 -15.19
N LEU A 54 -41.09 -24.83 -13.95
CA LEU A 54 -41.50 -26.18 -13.54
C LEU A 54 -43.02 -26.42 -13.60
N GLN A 55 -43.80 -25.41 -13.97
CA GLN A 55 -45.27 -25.47 -14.02
C GLN A 55 -45.90 -25.86 -12.67
N VAL A 56 -45.37 -25.31 -11.59
CA VAL A 56 -45.83 -25.54 -10.20
C VAL A 56 -46.18 -24.20 -9.54
N THR A 57 -46.97 -24.25 -8.48
CA THR A 57 -47.40 -23.08 -7.71
C THR A 57 -46.59 -22.93 -6.43
N ARG A 58 -46.61 -21.73 -5.83
CA ARG A 58 -45.94 -21.46 -4.54
C ARG A 58 -46.47 -22.31 -3.38
N ASP A 59 -47.66 -22.88 -3.50
CA ASP A 59 -48.26 -23.75 -2.47
C ASP A 59 -47.91 -25.24 -2.67
N ASP A 60 -47.20 -25.58 -3.74
CA ASP A 60 -46.91 -26.98 -4.04
C ASP A 60 -45.85 -27.58 -3.12
N ASP A 61 -46.15 -28.78 -2.63
CA ASP A 61 -45.24 -29.58 -1.82
C ASP A 61 -44.01 -30.04 -2.60
N LYS A 62 -42.93 -30.32 -1.88
CA LYS A 62 -41.68 -30.87 -2.42
C LYS A 62 -41.89 -32.11 -3.29
N ASN A 63 -42.87 -32.96 -2.95
CA ASN A 63 -43.21 -34.14 -3.73
C ASN A 63 -43.80 -33.80 -5.11
N ARG A 64 -44.62 -32.76 -5.19
CA ARG A 64 -45.20 -32.27 -6.45
C ARG A 64 -44.15 -31.59 -7.31
N ILE A 65 -43.29 -30.78 -6.71
CA ILE A 65 -42.13 -30.16 -7.37
C ILE A 65 -41.21 -31.21 -7.99
N ARG A 66 -40.90 -32.28 -7.24
CA ARG A 66 -40.07 -33.39 -7.74
C ARG A 66 -40.71 -34.12 -8.92
N LYS A 67 -42.03 -34.37 -8.87
CA LYS A 67 -42.75 -35.01 -9.98
C LYS A 67 -42.73 -34.13 -11.24
N ALA A 68 -43.02 -32.84 -11.09
CA ALA A 68 -43.02 -31.87 -12.17
C ALA A 68 -41.62 -31.73 -12.82
N TYR A 69 -40.56 -31.72 -12.01
CA TYR A 69 -39.18 -31.78 -12.49
C TYR A 69 -38.92 -32.99 -13.38
N HIS A 70 -39.28 -34.21 -12.94
CA HIS A 70 -39.06 -35.42 -13.74
C HIS A 70 -39.88 -35.46 -15.04
N GLU A 71 -41.05 -34.81 -15.07
CA GLU A 71 -41.84 -34.66 -16.30
C GLU A 71 -41.21 -33.68 -17.28
N MET A 72 -40.86 -32.48 -16.80
CA MET A 72 -40.25 -31.42 -17.60
C MET A 72 -38.85 -31.81 -18.09
N ALA A 73 -38.04 -32.43 -17.24
CA ALA A 73 -36.71 -32.96 -17.60
C ALA A 73 -36.80 -34.02 -18.71
N ARG A 74 -37.79 -34.93 -18.64
CA ARG A 74 -38.03 -35.90 -19.72
C ARG A 74 -38.48 -35.21 -21.00
N LYS A 75 -39.33 -34.19 -20.93
CA LYS A 75 -39.86 -33.49 -22.12
C LYS A 75 -38.79 -32.69 -22.85
N HIS A 76 -37.91 -32.02 -22.09
CA HIS A 76 -36.87 -31.12 -22.62
C HIS A 76 -35.48 -31.75 -22.66
N HIS A 77 -35.36 -33.09 -22.58
CA HIS A 77 -34.07 -33.76 -22.70
C HIS A 77 -33.50 -33.63 -24.13
N PRO A 78 -32.23 -33.22 -24.32
CA PRO A 78 -31.63 -33.01 -25.64
C PRO A 78 -31.63 -34.29 -26.50
N ASP A 79 -31.45 -35.47 -25.90
CA ASP A 79 -31.46 -36.75 -26.64
C ASP A 79 -32.80 -37.08 -27.31
N ARG A 80 -33.90 -36.44 -26.89
CA ARG A 80 -35.22 -36.66 -27.49
C ARG A 80 -35.49 -35.73 -28.67
N GLN A 81 -34.61 -34.75 -28.92
CA GLN A 81 -34.77 -33.80 -30.01
C GLN A 81 -34.09 -34.28 -31.29
N LYS A 82 -34.75 -34.06 -32.42
CA LYS A 82 -34.34 -34.61 -33.71
C LYS A 82 -33.39 -33.69 -34.48
N THR A 83 -33.55 -32.38 -34.37
CA THR A 83 -32.73 -31.40 -35.09
C THR A 83 -31.63 -30.82 -34.19
N SER A 84 -30.54 -30.31 -34.80
CA SER A 84 -29.46 -29.68 -34.03
C SER A 84 -29.91 -28.39 -33.33
N GLU A 85 -30.81 -27.63 -33.95
CA GLU A 85 -31.36 -26.39 -33.37
C GLU A 85 -32.26 -26.69 -32.16
N ASP A 86 -33.10 -27.71 -32.25
CA ASP A 86 -33.98 -28.12 -31.15
C ASP A 86 -33.17 -28.69 -29.97
N LYS A 87 -32.04 -29.35 -30.24
CA LYS A 87 -31.11 -29.82 -29.20
C LYS A 87 -30.53 -28.67 -28.39
N ILE A 88 -30.09 -27.60 -29.06
CA ILE A 88 -29.53 -26.41 -28.39
C ILE A 88 -30.60 -25.75 -27.51
N LYS A 89 -31.82 -25.53 -28.05
CA LYS A 89 -32.94 -24.97 -27.29
C LYS A 89 -33.36 -25.85 -26.12
N ALA A 90 -33.36 -27.17 -26.31
CA ALA A 90 -33.65 -28.12 -25.25
C ALA A 90 -32.58 -28.11 -24.16
N GLU A 91 -31.30 -27.98 -24.52
CA GLU A 91 -30.21 -27.87 -23.54
C GLU A 91 -30.34 -26.61 -22.67
N GLU A 92 -30.61 -25.45 -23.28
CA GLU A 92 -30.87 -24.20 -22.54
C GLU A 92 -32.08 -24.34 -21.61
N ARG A 93 -33.19 -24.89 -22.11
CA ARG A 93 -34.39 -25.11 -21.29
C ARG A 93 -34.15 -26.12 -20.18
N PHE A 94 -33.36 -27.17 -20.44
CA PHE A 94 -33.00 -28.18 -19.46
C PHE A 94 -32.14 -27.60 -18.34
N ARG A 95 -31.19 -26.69 -18.64
CA ARG A 95 -30.42 -25.94 -17.63
C ARG A 95 -31.33 -25.09 -16.74
N LEU A 96 -32.31 -24.41 -17.32
CA LEU A 96 -33.31 -23.64 -16.56
C LEU A 96 -34.16 -24.54 -15.65
N ILE A 97 -34.63 -25.68 -16.16
CA ILE A 97 -35.41 -26.68 -15.39
C ILE A 97 -34.61 -27.23 -14.20
N ASN A 98 -33.32 -27.55 -14.41
CA ASN A 98 -32.44 -27.98 -13.33
C ASN A 98 -32.25 -26.88 -12.28
N THR A 99 -31.99 -25.65 -12.72
CA THR A 99 -31.81 -24.51 -11.82
C THR A 99 -33.07 -24.25 -10.99
N ALA A 100 -34.25 -24.26 -11.62
CA ALA A 100 -35.54 -24.12 -10.94
C ALA A 100 -35.75 -25.20 -9.88
N TYR A 101 -35.42 -26.46 -10.19
CA TYR A 101 -35.53 -27.55 -9.23
C TYR A 101 -34.54 -27.43 -8.08
N GLU A 102 -33.28 -27.03 -8.33
CA GLU A 102 -32.28 -26.79 -7.29
C GLU A 102 -32.78 -25.76 -6.26
N ILE A 103 -33.34 -24.64 -6.75
CA ILE A 103 -33.83 -23.55 -5.92
C ILE A 103 -35.08 -23.96 -5.13
N LEU A 104 -36.06 -24.58 -5.80
CA LEU A 104 -37.35 -24.89 -5.18
C LEU A 104 -37.32 -26.17 -4.31
N SER A 105 -36.34 -27.06 -4.51
CA SER A 105 -36.24 -28.31 -3.75
C SER A 105 -35.59 -28.15 -2.36
N ASP A 106 -34.77 -27.11 -2.18
CA ASP A 106 -34.14 -26.75 -0.91
C ASP A 106 -35.00 -25.70 -0.19
N PRO A 107 -35.53 -25.99 1.02
CA PRO A 107 -36.40 -25.07 1.73
C PRO A 107 -35.74 -23.72 2.04
N GLU A 108 -34.42 -23.67 2.29
CA GLU A 108 -33.74 -22.39 2.54
C GLU A 108 -33.67 -21.54 1.27
N GLN A 109 -33.34 -22.17 0.13
CA GLN A 109 -33.26 -21.48 -1.16
C GLN A 109 -34.62 -21.05 -1.66
N ARG A 110 -35.66 -21.88 -1.47
CA ARG A 110 -37.04 -21.52 -1.76
C ARG A 110 -37.48 -20.31 -0.96
N THR A 111 -37.19 -20.29 0.35
CA THR A 111 -37.51 -19.14 1.21
C THR A 111 -36.82 -17.86 0.74
N GLU A 112 -35.54 -17.94 0.36
CA GLU A 112 -34.82 -16.78 -0.15
C GLU A 112 -35.32 -16.32 -1.53
N TYR A 113 -35.69 -17.28 -2.39
CA TYR A 113 -36.28 -16.99 -3.68
C TYR A 113 -37.65 -16.33 -3.55
N ASP A 114 -38.50 -16.83 -2.66
CA ASP A 114 -39.79 -16.23 -2.34
C ASP A 114 -39.62 -14.82 -1.78
N TYR A 115 -38.66 -14.62 -0.86
CA TYR A 115 -38.31 -13.30 -0.34
C TYR A 115 -37.83 -12.35 -1.44
N MET A 116 -37.08 -12.84 -2.43
CA MET A 116 -36.68 -12.06 -3.60
C MET A 116 -37.88 -11.64 -4.45
N LEU A 117 -38.81 -12.56 -4.73
CA LEU A 117 -40.00 -12.25 -5.50
C LEU A 117 -40.91 -11.23 -4.78
N ASP A 118 -40.95 -11.27 -3.45
CA ASP A 118 -41.77 -10.36 -2.64
C ASP A 118 -41.10 -9.00 -2.41
N ASN A 119 -39.76 -8.89 -2.53
CA ASN A 119 -38.99 -7.67 -2.28
C ASN A 119 -38.00 -7.36 -3.43
N PRO A 120 -38.47 -7.05 -4.64
CA PRO A 120 -37.60 -6.87 -5.82
C PRO A 120 -36.70 -5.63 -5.74
N ASP A 121 -36.99 -4.67 -4.85
CA ASP A 121 -36.21 -3.45 -4.62
C ASP A 121 -34.82 -3.71 -4.02
N GLN A 122 -34.64 -4.83 -3.29
CA GLN A 122 -33.40 -5.17 -2.58
C GLN A 122 -32.37 -5.89 -3.46
N MET A 123 -32.11 -5.38 -4.67
CA MET A 123 -31.24 -6.00 -5.68
C MET A 123 -29.88 -6.47 -5.12
N TYR A 124 -29.16 -5.60 -4.41
CA TYR A 124 -27.83 -5.91 -3.87
C TYR A 124 -27.85 -7.06 -2.85
N TYR A 125 -28.90 -7.15 -2.05
CA TYR A 125 -29.03 -8.17 -1.02
C TYR A 125 -29.28 -9.56 -1.63
N HIS A 126 -30.20 -9.65 -2.60
CA HIS A 126 -30.50 -10.91 -3.30
C HIS A 126 -29.30 -11.40 -4.10
N TYR A 127 -28.62 -10.48 -4.80
CA TYR A 127 -27.38 -10.79 -5.52
C TYR A 127 -26.31 -11.34 -4.57
N TYR A 128 -26.07 -10.65 -3.45
CA TYR A 128 -25.08 -11.11 -2.45
C TYR A 128 -25.41 -12.50 -1.91
N ARG A 129 -26.68 -12.79 -1.57
CA ARG A 129 -27.09 -14.11 -1.06
C ARG A 129 -26.93 -15.21 -2.09
N TYR A 130 -27.38 -14.99 -3.32
CA TYR A 130 -27.26 -15.94 -4.42
C TYR A 130 -25.80 -16.36 -4.67
N TYR A 131 -24.90 -15.38 -4.82
CA TYR A 131 -23.47 -15.65 -5.04
C TYR A 131 -22.79 -16.21 -3.80
N ARG A 132 -23.13 -15.75 -2.60
CA ARG A 132 -22.55 -16.30 -1.38
C ARG A 132 -22.82 -17.79 -1.27
N ARG A 133 -24.03 -18.27 -1.56
CA ARG A 133 -24.32 -19.72 -1.46
C ARG A 133 -23.56 -20.54 -2.51
N ARG A 134 -23.42 -20.06 -3.74
CA ARG A 134 -22.71 -20.78 -4.83
C ARG A 134 -21.19 -20.71 -4.73
N VAL A 135 -20.64 -19.58 -4.29
CA VAL A 135 -19.21 -19.26 -4.41
C VAL A 135 -18.51 -19.10 -3.05
N SER A 136 -19.22 -19.23 -1.92
CA SER A 136 -18.58 -19.19 -0.60
C SER A 136 -17.61 -20.35 -0.47
N THR A 137 -16.33 -20.03 -0.47
CA THR A 137 -15.29 -20.98 -0.12
C THR A 137 -15.52 -21.44 1.32
N LYS A 138 -15.30 -22.72 1.58
CA LYS A 138 -15.44 -23.29 2.94
C LYS A 138 -14.32 -22.85 3.90
N VAL A 139 -13.38 -22.02 3.44
CA VAL A 139 -12.23 -21.56 4.21
C VAL A 139 -12.46 -20.14 4.69
N ASP A 140 -12.16 -19.88 5.96
CA ASP A 140 -12.22 -18.53 6.51
C ASP A 140 -11.21 -17.63 5.81
N VAL A 141 -11.71 -16.59 5.13
CA VAL A 141 -10.87 -15.60 4.42
C VAL A 141 -9.81 -14.98 5.34
N ARG A 142 -10.10 -14.89 6.64
CA ARG A 142 -9.16 -14.39 7.66
C ARG A 142 -7.88 -15.23 7.73
N LEU A 143 -7.98 -16.56 7.63
CA LEU A 143 -6.83 -17.45 7.67
C LEU A 143 -5.96 -17.26 6.43
N VAL A 144 -6.57 -17.03 5.27
CA VAL A 144 -5.87 -16.72 4.01
C VAL A 144 -5.13 -15.39 4.13
N ILE A 145 -5.75 -14.37 4.73
CA ILE A 145 -5.09 -13.07 4.95
C ILE A 145 -3.88 -13.24 5.90
N ILE A 146 -4.03 -13.99 6.99
CA ILE A 146 -2.93 -14.23 7.94
C ILE A 146 -1.79 -15.02 7.28
N SER A 147 -2.09 -16.03 6.47
CA SER A 147 -1.07 -16.83 5.78
C SER A 147 -0.29 -15.98 4.77
N ILE A 148 -0.97 -15.15 3.98
CA ILE A 148 -0.33 -14.21 3.05
C ILE A 148 0.54 -13.21 3.81
N LEU A 149 0.04 -12.65 4.92
CA LEU A 149 0.82 -11.70 5.74
C LEU A 149 2.06 -12.34 6.35
N LEU A 150 2.00 -13.60 6.77
CA LEU A 150 3.16 -14.36 7.27
C LEU A 150 4.19 -14.62 6.17
N ILE A 151 3.74 -14.95 4.95
CA ILE A 151 4.63 -15.16 3.80
C ILE A 151 5.36 -13.86 3.44
N ILE A 152 4.62 -12.76 3.26
CA ILE A 152 5.19 -11.44 2.95
C ILE A 152 6.18 -11.02 4.05
N SER A 153 5.80 -11.20 5.31
CA SER A 153 6.63 -10.90 6.47
C SER A 153 7.94 -11.70 6.48
N SER A 154 7.88 -12.97 6.10
CA SER A 154 9.06 -13.84 6.01
C SER A 154 10.01 -13.41 4.89
N ILE A 155 9.46 -13.09 3.71
CA ILE A 155 10.24 -12.57 2.58
C ILE A 155 10.91 -11.23 2.94
N GLN A 156 10.18 -10.33 3.61
CA GLN A 156 10.75 -9.06 4.06
C GLN A 156 11.90 -9.26 5.05
N TYR A 157 11.75 -10.16 6.02
CA TYR A 157 12.81 -10.47 6.98
C TYR A 157 14.04 -11.06 6.28
N ALA A 158 13.82 -12.00 5.35
CA ALA A 158 14.89 -12.58 4.55
C ALA A 158 15.62 -11.51 3.71
N GLY A 159 14.88 -10.61 3.06
CA GLY A 159 15.43 -9.48 2.30
C GLY A 159 16.26 -8.51 3.16
N GLN A 160 15.80 -8.20 4.37
CA GLN A 160 16.57 -7.40 5.32
C GLN A 160 17.86 -8.10 5.74
N TRP A 161 17.79 -9.41 5.97
CA TRP A 161 18.96 -10.23 6.32
C TRP A 161 20.01 -10.24 5.21
N THR A 162 19.62 -10.46 3.95
CA THR A 162 20.54 -10.43 2.80
C THR A 162 21.13 -9.05 2.58
N SER A 163 20.31 -8.00 2.57
CA SER A 163 20.79 -6.61 2.40
C SER A 163 21.77 -6.19 3.49
N TYR A 164 21.50 -6.54 4.76
CA TYR A 164 22.41 -6.29 5.88
C TYR A 164 23.78 -6.96 5.69
N ASN A 165 23.78 -8.25 5.36
CA ASN A 165 25.02 -9.00 5.15
C ASN A 165 25.81 -8.48 3.94
N HIS A 166 25.12 -8.05 2.89
CA HIS A 166 25.74 -7.46 1.71
C HIS A 166 26.40 -6.11 2.04
N ALA A 167 25.71 -5.24 2.79
CA ALA A 167 26.27 -3.97 3.25
C ALA A 167 27.51 -4.17 4.12
N LEU A 168 27.48 -5.13 5.06
CA LEU A 168 28.64 -5.47 5.88
C LEU A 168 29.82 -5.97 5.03
N SER A 169 29.54 -6.76 3.99
CA SER A 169 30.58 -7.25 3.08
C SER A 169 31.24 -6.12 2.29
N TYR A 170 30.50 -5.09 1.90
CA TYR A 170 31.07 -3.90 1.26
C TYR A 170 31.92 -3.07 2.22
N LEU A 171 31.46 -2.87 3.46
CA LEU A 171 32.21 -2.10 4.46
C LEU A 171 33.58 -2.72 4.78
N LEU A 172 33.70 -4.05 4.73
CA LEU A 172 34.99 -4.72 4.91
C LEU A 172 35.94 -4.52 3.73
N LYS A 173 35.38 -4.41 2.51
CA LYS A 173 36.16 -4.17 1.30
C LYS A 173 36.68 -2.74 1.26
N ASP A 174 35.93 -1.79 1.83
CA ASP A 174 36.38 -0.40 1.93
C ASP A 174 37.59 -0.28 2.88
N PRO A 175 38.76 0.20 2.39
CA PRO A 175 39.96 0.35 3.20
C PRO A 175 39.75 1.26 4.42
N LYS A 176 38.89 2.29 4.34
CA LYS A 176 38.67 3.25 5.43
C LYS A 176 38.01 2.58 6.63
N HIS A 177 36.92 1.86 6.39
CA HIS A 177 36.17 1.17 7.44
C HIS A 177 36.94 -0.04 7.98
N ARG A 178 37.66 -0.76 7.12
CA ARG A 178 38.53 -1.87 7.54
C ARG A 178 39.66 -1.40 8.46
N ALA A 179 40.33 -0.29 8.13
CA ALA A 179 41.39 0.26 8.96
C ALA A 179 40.85 0.69 10.33
N LYS A 180 39.70 1.35 10.37
CA LYS A 180 39.02 1.73 11.62
C LYS A 180 38.65 0.50 12.47
N ALA A 181 38.08 -0.54 11.86
CA ALA A 181 37.75 -1.77 12.57
C ALA A 181 39.00 -2.47 13.13
N LYS A 182 40.13 -2.46 12.41
CA LYS A 182 41.41 -2.98 12.92
C LYS A 182 41.93 -2.20 14.12
N GLN A 183 41.83 -0.87 14.10
CA GLN A 183 42.24 -0.04 15.25
C GLN A 183 41.42 -0.36 16.50
N ILE A 184 40.11 -0.54 16.34
CA ILE A 184 39.22 -0.95 17.43
C ILE A 184 39.57 -2.35 17.92
N ALA A 185 39.83 -3.30 17.01
CA ALA A 185 40.27 -4.64 17.36
C ALA A 185 41.57 -4.67 18.19
N ILE A 186 42.50 -3.79 17.86
CA ILE A 186 43.76 -3.62 18.60
C ILE A 186 43.49 -3.02 19.98
N ALA A 187 42.65 -1.99 20.05
CA ALA A 187 42.26 -1.35 21.31
C ALA A 187 41.56 -2.34 22.26
N ASP A 188 40.71 -3.21 21.73
CA ASP A 188 40.00 -4.24 22.50
C ASP A 188 40.87 -5.47 22.82
N GLY A 189 42.11 -5.53 22.30
CA GLY A 189 43.00 -6.68 22.45
C GLY A 189 42.55 -7.95 21.69
N ARG A 190 41.54 -7.84 20.81
CA ARG A 190 40.90 -8.95 20.09
C ARG A 190 41.64 -9.38 18.81
N LEU A 191 42.65 -8.62 18.36
CA LEU A 191 43.37 -8.89 17.10
C LEU A 191 44.38 -10.06 17.17
N ASN A 192 44.63 -10.63 18.35
CA ASN A 192 45.54 -11.76 18.52
C ASN A 192 44.89 -13.09 18.08
N ILE A 193 44.92 -13.37 16.78
CA ILE A 193 44.42 -14.62 16.21
C ILE A 193 45.44 -15.75 16.43
N SER A 194 45.02 -16.81 17.12
CA SER A 194 45.86 -18.00 17.32
C SER A 194 46.20 -18.67 15.98
N LYS A 195 47.48 -19.05 15.80
CA LYS A 195 47.95 -19.81 14.63
C LYS A 195 47.66 -21.31 14.71
N TYR A 196 47.19 -21.78 15.86
CA TYR A 196 46.94 -23.18 16.16
C TYR A 196 45.54 -23.35 16.74
N GLU A 197 44.85 -24.40 16.32
CA GLU A 197 43.54 -24.77 16.84
C GLU A 197 43.40 -26.29 16.75
N VAL A 198 42.84 -26.91 17.80
CA VAL A 198 42.68 -28.37 17.89
C VAL A 198 43.99 -29.14 17.53
N GLY A 199 45.14 -28.64 17.99
CA GLY A 199 46.45 -29.26 17.75
C GLY A 199 47.00 -29.15 16.32
N ARG A 200 46.31 -28.50 15.38
CA ARG A 200 46.76 -28.27 14.01
C ARG A 200 47.11 -26.80 13.76
N ARG A 201 48.13 -26.54 12.95
CA ARG A 201 48.46 -25.20 12.44
C ARG A 201 47.48 -24.81 11.33
N LEU A 202 46.85 -23.64 11.47
CA LEU A 202 45.95 -23.11 10.45
C LEU A 202 46.74 -22.69 9.20
N THR A 203 46.11 -22.88 8.05
CA THR A 203 46.60 -22.39 6.76
C THR A 203 46.50 -20.87 6.70
N ARG A 204 47.21 -20.26 5.74
CA ARG A 204 47.20 -18.79 5.56
C ARG A 204 45.79 -18.28 5.24
N ASP A 205 45.01 -19.03 4.48
CA ASP A 205 43.70 -18.59 4.02
C ASP A 205 42.65 -18.73 5.13
N GLU A 206 42.71 -19.79 5.94
CA GLU A 206 41.89 -19.93 7.16
C GLU A 206 42.17 -18.80 8.17
N LEU A 207 43.44 -18.39 8.33
CA LEU A 207 43.81 -17.25 9.18
C LEU A 207 43.21 -15.92 8.68
N LYS A 208 43.19 -15.71 7.37
CA LYS A 208 42.56 -14.52 6.77
C LYS A 208 41.05 -14.52 6.97
N GLU A 209 40.40 -15.67 6.79
CA GLU A 209 38.95 -15.79 7.03
C GLU A 209 38.59 -15.47 8.49
N ARG A 210 39.41 -15.92 9.46
CA ARG A 210 39.22 -15.56 10.87
C ARG A 210 39.40 -14.07 11.12
N GLU A 211 40.41 -13.45 10.51
CA GLU A 211 40.60 -12.01 10.60
C GLU A 211 39.40 -11.26 10.02
N GLU A 212 38.89 -11.70 8.87
CA GLU A 212 37.70 -11.11 8.27
C GLU A 212 36.43 -11.32 9.12
N GLN A 213 36.25 -12.47 9.76
CA GLN A 213 35.14 -12.74 10.68
C GLN A 213 35.23 -11.85 11.93
N LEU A 214 36.42 -11.70 12.51
CA LEU A 214 36.65 -10.79 13.63
C LEU A 214 36.28 -9.34 13.26
N LEU A 215 36.76 -8.88 12.11
CA LEU A 215 36.46 -7.53 11.62
C LEU A 215 34.98 -7.35 11.29
N ARG A 216 34.31 -8.40 10.79
CA ARG A 216 32.85 -8.41 10.60
C ARG A 216 32.14 -8.17 11.92
N ASP A 217 32.51 -8.89 12.97
CA ASP A 217 31.81 -8.79 14.25
C ASP A 217 32.04 -7.43 14.91
N ILE A 218 33.25 -6.88 14.83
CA ILE A 218 33.54 -5.51 15.28
C ILE A 218 32.72 -4.49 14.48
N LEU A 219 32.59 -4.64 13.16
CA LEU A 219 31.76 -3.75 12.36
C LEU A 219 30.26 -3.88 12.70
N LYS A 220 29.77 -5.07 13.06
CA LYS A 220 28.37 -5.25 13.55
C LYS A 220 28.12 -4.50 14.86
N GLU A 221 29.13 -4.41 15.72
CA GLU A 221 29.04 -3.70 17.01
C GLU A 221 29.19 -2.18 16.84
N THR A 222 30.04 -1.74 15.91
CA THR A 222 30.47 -0.34 15.81
C THR A 222 29.71 0.49 14.77
N VAL A 223 29.17 -0.14 13.73
CA VAL A 223 28.52 0.56 12.62
C VAL A 223 27.01 0.40 12.67
N GLU A 224 26.33 1.50 12.96
CA GLU A 224 24.89 1.61 12.80
C GLU A 224 24.54 1.87 11.33
N LEU A 225 24.27 0.80 10.58
CA LEU A 225 23.71 0.90 9.23
C LEU A 225 22.26 1.40 9.30
N ARG A 226 21.85 2.29 8.40
CA ARG A 226 20.51 2.90 8.33
C ARG A 226 19.71 2.39 7.11
N GLY A 227 18.38 2.52 7.15
CA GLY A 227 17.49 2.12 6.06
C GLY A 227 17.30 0.61 5.93
N ASP A 228 17.36 0.10 4.70
CA ASP A 228 17.15 -1.32 4.37
C ASP A 228 18.36 -2.20 4.69
N CYS A 229 19.52 -1.57 4.94
CA CYS A 229 20.75 -2.23 5.37
C CYS A 229 20.89 -2.32 6.89
N CYS A 230 19.85 -2.01 7.68
CA CYS A 230 19.90 -2.13 9.13
C CYS A 230 19.96 -3.59 9.59
N ARG A 231 20.36 -3.78 10.86
CA ARG A 231 20.28 -5.09 11.51
C ARG A 231 18.84 -5.65 11.42
N PRO A 232 18.67 -6.90 10.98
CA PRO A 232 17.35 -7.51 10.83
C PRO A 232 16.64 -7.55 12.19
N SER A 233 15.40 -7.06 12.20
CA SER A 233 14.63 -6.92 13.45
C SER A 233 13.17 -7.26 13.18
N LEU A 234 12.61 -8.11 14.05
CA LEU A 234 11.21 -8.51 13.98
C LEU A 234 10.26 -7.31 14.09
N LYS A 235 10.65 -6.26 14.83
CA LYS A 235 9.84 -5.02 14.98
C LYS A 235 9.59 -4.30 13.64
N ARG A 236 10.40 -4.57 12.61
CA ARG A 236 10.29 -3.94 11.28
C ARG A 236 9.45 -4.74 10.31
N VAL A 237 9.14 -5.99 10.65
CA VAL A 237 8.35 -6.90 9.81
C VAL A 237 6.89 -6.43 9.77
N LEU A 238 6.24 -6.52 8.61
CA LEU A 238 4.89 -6.02 8.39
C LEU A 238 3.88 -6.54 9.43
N LEU A 239 3.86 -7.84 9.68
CA LEU A 239 2.94 -8.44 10.66
C LEU A 239 3.08 -7.81 12.05
N VAL A 240 4.32 -7.65 12.51
CA VAL A 240 4.62 -7.08 13.83
C VAL A 240 4.24 -5.61 13.85
N ARG A 241 4.51 -4.86 12.79
CA ARG A 241 4.07 -3.46 12.68
C ARG A 241 2.56 -3.33 12.76
N ILE A 242 1.80 -4.15 12.04
CA ILE A 242 0.34 -4.14 12.09
C ILE A 242 -0.15 -4.46 13.50
N LEU A 243 0.47 -5.42 14.19
CA LEU A 243 0.11 -5.80 15.55
C LEU A 243 0.34 -4.66 16.56
N PHE A 244 1.47 -3.95 16.46
CA PHE A 244 1.78 -2.84 17.37
C PHE A 244 1.16 -1.49 16.94
N PHE A 245 0.69 -1.36 15.70
CA PHE A 245 0.17 -0.11 15.16
C PHE A 245 -0.95 0.51 16.01
N PRO A 246 -2.00 -0.23 16.44
CA PRO A 246 -3.07 0.33 17.27
C PRO A 246 -2.55 0.93 18.58
N TRP A 247 -1.59 0.25 19.22
CA TRP A 247 -0.97 0.72 20.45
C TRP A 247 -0.14 1.98 20.23
N THR A 248 0.66 2.03 19.16
CA THR A 248 1.43 3.22 18.82
C THR A 248 0.54 4.42 18.46
N CYS A 249 -0.56 4.17 17.75
CA CYS A 249 -1.58 5.18 17.45
C CYS A 249 -2.23 5.71 18.73
N TYR A 250 -2.57 4.83 19.68
CA TYR A 250 -3.13 5.24 20.96
C TYR A 250 -2.17 6.14 21.75
N ILE A 251 -0.92 5.73 21.90
CA ILE A 251 0.10 6.54 22.60
C ILE A 251 0.24 7.90 21.93
N TRP A 252 0.32 7.92 20.60
CA TRP A 252 0.45 9.16 19.83
C TRP A 252 -0.76 10.06 19.96
N LEU A 253 -1.98 9.52 19.88
CA LEU A 253 -3.23 10.26 20.07
C LEU A 253 -3.32 10.86 21.48
N ARG A 254 -2.96 10.08 22.51
CA ARG A 254 -2.94 10.57 23.90
C ARG A 254 -1.92 11.70 24.06
N TRP A 255 -0.73 11.54 23.51
CA TRP A 255 0.33 12.56 23.56
C TRP A 255 -0.09 13.83 22.79
N MET A 256 -0.69 13.68 21.61
CA MET A 256 -1.20 14.77 20.79
C MET A 256 -2.33 15.52 21.51
N LEU A 257 -3.30 14.80 22.08
CA LEU A 257 -4.41 15.41 22.82
C LEU A 257 -3.88 16.21 24.03
N TYR A 258 -2.96 15.63 24.78
CA TYR A 258 -2.29 16.32 25.88
C TYR A 258 -1.58 17.60 25.42
N TRP A 259 -0.83 17.53 24.31
CA TRP A 259 -0.14 18.68 23.73
C TRP A 259 -1.10 19.77 23.25
N VAL A 260 -2.18 19.39 22.56
CA VAL A 260 -3.21 20.31 22.07
C VAL A 260 -3.88 21.03 23.22
N VAL A 261 -4.31 20.30 24.25
CA VAL A 261 -4.93 20.91 25.43
C VAL A 261 -3.95 21.85 26.12
N LYS A 262 -2.70 21.42 26.34
CA LYS A 262 -1.72 22.18 27.10
C LYS A 262 -1.23 23.46 26.41
N TYR A 263 -0.89 23.38 25.12
CA TYR A 263 -0.24 24.49 24.42
C TYR A 263 -1.18 25.27 23.51
N TRP A 264 -2.22 24.64 22.94
CA TRP A 264 -3.11 25.32 22.00
C TRP A 264 -4.34 25.91 22.69
N ILE A 265 -5.02 25.12 23.54
CA ILE A 265 -6.21 25.57 24.27
C ILE A 265 -5.81 26.43 25.47
N LEU A 266 -4.93 25.90 26.33
CA LEU A 266 -4.55 26.54 27.58
C LEU A 266 -3.46 27.61 27.40
N ARG A 267 -2.89 27.74 26.19
CA ARG A 267 -1.86 28.72 25.80
C ARG A 267 -0.72 28.89 26.81
N ARG A 268 -0.31 27.81 27.47
CA ARG A 268 0.86 27.84 28.38
C ARG A 268 2.14 28.03 27.57
N GLU A 269 3.14 28.65 28.19
CA GLU A 269 4.48 28.68 27.62
C GLU A 269 5.04 27.26 27.45
N TYR A 270 5.89 27.07 26.44
CA TYR A 270 6.53 25.78 26.22
C TYR A 270 7.45 25.44 27.38
N ASP A 271 7.26 24.26 27.98
CA ASP A 271 8.21 23.69 28.94
C ASP A 271 9.54 23.38 28.26
N GLU A 272 10.59 23.15 29.04
CA GLU A 272 11.93 22.84 28.53
C GLU A 272 11.94 21.63 27.59
N GLU A 273 11.26 20.54 27.95
CA GLU A 273 11.12 19.35 27.10
C GLU A 273 10.41 19.66 25.77
N ALA A 274 9.40 20.54 25.80
CA ALA A 274 8.68 20.94 24.60
C ALA A 274 9.51 21.85 23.70
N ARG A 275 10.33 22.73 24.29
CA ARG A 275 11.30 23.55 23.56
C ARG A 275 12.34 22.68 22.86
N ILE A 276 12.89 21.68 23.56
CA ILE A 276 13.84 20.71 23.00
C ILE A 276 13.17 19.93 21.86
N PHE A 277 11.97 19.41 22.08
CA PHE A 277 11.23 18.64 21.08
C PHE A 277 10.97 19.44 19.79
N ILE A 278 10.46 20.67 19.91
CA ILE A 278 10.20 21.54 18.74
C ILE A 278 11.51 21.88 18.03
N THR A 279 12.56 22.21 18.78
CA THR A 279 13.88 22.58 18.24
C THR A 279 14.48 21.42 17.47
N ARG A 280 14.51 20.21 18.04
CA ARG A 280 14.95 18.98 17.34
C ARG A 280 14.16 18.74 16.06
N ARG A 281 12.82 18.84 16.14
CA ARG A 281 11.95 18.59 14.99
C ARG A 281 12.20 19.59 13.85
N ARG A 282 12.48 20.85 14.17
CA ARG A 282 12.83 21.88 13.19
C ARG A 282 14.23 21.69 12.59
N LEU A 283 15.19 21.26 13.40
CA LEU A 283 16.54 20.94 12.93
C LEU A 283 16.61 19.60 12.17
N LYS A 284 15.55 18.77 12.23
CA LYS A 284 15.48 17.40 11.69
C LYS A 284 16.53 16.46 12.30
N ILE A 285 16.91 16.73 13.54
CA ILE A 285 17.88 15.95 14.30
C ILE A 285 17.13 14.85 15.07
N SER A 286 17.66 13.63 15.03
CA SER A 286 17.09 12.50 15.79
C SER A 286 17.35 12.64 17.30
N GLU A 287 16.71 11.80 18.11
CA GLU A 287 16.93 11.79 19.57
C GLU A 287 18.38 11.51 19.93
N ASN A 288 18.89 10.39 19.45
CA ASN A 288 20.24 9.96 19.73
C ASN A 288 21.26 10.99 19.27
N GLU A 289 21.07 11.55 18.08
CA GLU A 289 21.98 12.57 17.53
C GLU A 289 21.99 13.87 18.34
N TRP A 290 20.84 14.25 18.91
CA TRP A 290 20.78 15.36 19.85
C TRP A 290 21.53 15.03 21.14
N ASP A 291 21.34 13.84 21.69
CA ASP A 291 22.01 13.41 22.93
C ASP A 291 23.54 13.33 22.76
N TYR A 292 24.02 12.95 21.57
CA TYR A 292 25.45 12.95 21.24
C TYR A 292 26.04 14.34 20.96
N ALA A 293 25.23 15.36 20.70
CA ALA A 293 25.72 16.69 20.33
C ALA A 293 26.50 17.39 21.47
N GLY A 294 26.43 16.86 22.70
CA GLY A 294 27.08 17.43 23.89
C GLY A 294 26.31 18.63 24.45
N GLU A 295 26.41 18.84 25.76
CA GLU A 295 25.62 19.85 26.48
C GLU A 295 25.85 21.28 25.96
N GLU A 296 27.06 21.61 25.53
CA GLU A 296 27.41 22.93 25.02
C GLU A 296 26.68 23.27 23.72
N GLN A 297 26.62 22.32 22.78
CA GLN A 297 25.94 22.51 21.51
C GLN A 297 24.42 22.52 21.69
N GLN A 298 23.88 21.69 22.59
CA GLN A 298 22.47 21.71 22.96
C GLN A 298 22.08 23.06 23.56
N ALA A 299 22.88 23.58 24.51
CA ALA A 299 22.67 24.89 25.11
C ALA A 299 22.74 26.02 24.08
N LYS A 300 23.62 25.91 23.08
CA LYS A 300 23.69 26.85 21.96
C LYS A 300 22.42 26.86 21.11
N TYR A 301 21.85 25.70 20.79
CA TYR A 301 20.58 25.65 20.05
C TYR A 301 19.40 26.18 20.87
N LEU A 302 19.39 25.90 22.17
CA LEU A 302 18.34 26.39 23.07
C LEU A 302 18.42 27.91 23.28
N SER A 303 19.63 28.48 23.39
CA SER A 303 19.83 29.93 23.53
C SER A 303 19.34 30.71 22.31
N GLN A 304 19.42 30.12 21.12
CA GLN A 304 18.88 30.69 19.88
C GLN A 304 17.34 30.69 19.78
N LYS A 305 16.64 30.06 20.76
CA LYS A 305 15.18 30.02 20.83
C LYS A 305 14.51 29.58 19.52
N LEU A 306 15.05 28.53 18.91
CA LEU A 306 14.64 28.04 17.59
C LEU A 306 13.21 27.46 17.56
N TRP A 307 12.52 27.34 18.70
CA TRP A 307 11.10 27.00 18.76
C TRP A 307 10.17 28.14 18.33
N ILE A 308 10.66 29.40 18.31
CA ILE A 308 9.95 30.56 17.76
C ILE A 308 10.15 30.58 16.24
N ASN A 309 9.07 30.72 15.46
CA ASN A 309 9.14 30.58 13.99
C ASN A 309 10.10 31.60 13.35
N GLU A 310 10.05 32.86 13.77
CA GLU A 310 10.89 33.94 13.24
C GLU A 310 12.39 33.66 13.43
N ASN A 311 12.80 33.24 14.63
CA ASN A 311 14.18 32.90 14.92
C ASN A 311 14.67 31.73 14.07
N TYR A 312 13.81 30.74 13.84
CA TYR A 312 14.15 29.59 13.00
C TYR A 312 14.32 29.98 11.53
N GLN A 313 13.47 30.86 10.98
CA GLN A 313 13.64 31.36 9.62
C GLN A 313 14.94 32.14 9.46
N LYS A 314 15.28 32.97 10.45
CA LYS A 314 16.57 33.66 10.48
C LYS A 314 17.75 32.69 10.50
N PHE A 315 17.70 31.69 11.37
CA PHE A 315 18.72 30.64 11.44
C PHE A 315 18.90 29.88 10.12
N LEU A 316 17.80 29.57 9.42
CA LEU A 316 17.86 28.93 8.10
C LEU A 316 18.51 29.84 7.06
N ALA A 317 18.16 31.13 7.04
CA ALA A 317 18.77 32.11 6.14
C ALA A 317 20.28 32.22 6.42
N ASP A 318 20.68 32.32 7.68
CA ASP A 318 22.08 32.39 8.10
C ASP A 318 22.85 31.12 7.68
N GLN A 319 22.25 29.93 7.83
CA GLN A 319 22.85 28.68 7.35
C GLN A 319 23.01 28.64 5.83
N GLN A 320 21.99 29.08 5.09
CA GLN A 320 22.04 29.12 3.62
C GLN A 320 23.12 30.09 3.13
N GLU A 321 23.23 31.25 3.76
CA GLU A 321 24.26 32.23 3.45
C GLU A 321 25.66 31.70 3.78
N ALA A 322 25.86 31.12 4.97
CA ALA A 322 27.12 30.50 5.35
C ALA A 322 27.53 29.34 4.42
N ASN A 323 26.57 28.54 3.96
CA ASN A 323 26.82 27.46 2.99
C ASN A 323 27.15 28.02 1.61
N ARG A 324 26.49 29.12 1.20
CA ARG A 324 26.78 29.83 -0.06
C ARG A 324 28.19 30.43 -0.04
N ILE A 325 28.60 31.06 1.06
CA ILE A 325 29.95 31.59 1.26
C ILE A 325 30.97 30.45 1.22
N ARG A 326 30.79 29.39 2.02
CA ARG A 326 31.67 28.21 2.01
C ARG A 326 31.80 27.59 0.62
N ALA A 327 30.69 27.41 -0.09
CA ALA A 327 30.72 26.92 -1.46
C ALA A 327 31.45 27.88 -2.41
N ALA A 328 31.30 29.20 -2.20
CA ALA A 328 32.00 30.23 -2.96
C ALA A 328 33.47 30.40 -2.57
N GLU A 329 33.92 29.84 -1.47
CA GLU A 329 35.34 29.80 -1.07
C GLU A 329 36.00 28.53 -1.59
N ASP A 330 35.30 27.40 -1.50
CA ASP A 330 35.77 26.05 -1.86
C ASP A 330 36.32 25.99 -3.31
N THR A 331 37.61 25.69 -3.40
CA THR A 331 38.39 25.61 -4.63
C THR A 331 37.94 24.48 -5.55
N ASP A 332 37.49 23.36 -4.99
CA ASP A 332 37.05 22.18 -5.74
C ASP A 332 35.66 22.42 -6.33
N LEU A 333 34.75 23.01 -5.55
CA LEU A 333 33.45 23.48 -6.04
C LEU A 333 33.60 24.54 -7.14
N LYS A 334 34.57 25.47 -7.03
CA LYS A 334 34.91 26.43 -8.10
C LYS A 334 35.45 25.74 -9.35
N ARG A 335 36.29 24.70 -9.20
CA ARG A 335 36.83 23.92 -10.30
C ARG A 335 35.72 23.14 -11.01
N TYR A 336 34.86 22.48 -10.25
CA TYR A 336 33.69 21.75 -10.75
C TYR A 336 32.72 22.65 -11.50
N ARG A 337 32.37 23.83 -10.95
CA ARG A 337 31.52 24.82 -11.65
C ARG A 337 32.12 25.32 -12.97
N ARG A 338 33.44 25.50 -13.03
CA ARG A 338 34.13 25.88 -14.29
C ARG A 338 34.11 24.75 -15.31
N TYR A 339 34.24 23.50 -14.86
CA TYR A 339 34.13 22.33 -15.71
C TYR A 339 32.71 22.16 -16.26
N THR A 340 31.67 22.16 -15.43
CA THR A 340 30.28 22.00 -15.88
C THR A 340 29.81 23.14 -16.78
N LYS A 341 30.31 24.36 -16.58
CA LYS A 341 30.04 25.49 -17.49
C LYS A 341 30.71 25.35 -18.86
N ARG A 342 31.83 24.62 -18.96
CA ARG A 342 32.56 24.35 -20.22
C ARG A 342 32.10 23.08 -20.92
N ALA A 343 31.79 22.03 -20.16
CA ALA A 343 31.54 20.67 -20.66
C ALA A 343 30.07 20.23 -20.58
N GLY A 344 29.18 21.03 -19.99
CA GLY A 344 27.82 20.62 -19.64
C GLY A 344 27.77 19.77 -18.36
N PRO A 345 26.58 19.48 -17.81
CA PRO A 345 26.46 18.49 -16.73
C PRO A 345 26.94 17.14 -17.24
N ALA A 346 27.61 16.35 -16.39
CA ALA A 346 28.05 15.02 -16.75
C ALA A 346 26.82 14.13 -17.01
N SER A 347 26.44 13.96 -18.27
CA SER A 347 25.47 12.95 -18.71
C SER A 347 26.23 11.66 -18.99
N VAL A 348 26.09 10.68 -18.10
CA VAL A 348 26.50 9.30 -18.40
C VAL A 348 25.31 8.66 -19.12
N ASN A 349 25.46 8.34 -20.40
CA ASN A 349 24.44 7.56 -21.11
C ASN A 349 24.47 6.14 -20.54
N LEU A 350 23.32 5.66 -20.05
CA LEU A 350 23.17 4.31 -19.50
C LEU A 350 23.49 3.21 -20.52
N GLU A 351 23.41 3.52 -21.82
CA GLU A 351 23.75 2.62 -22.93
C GLU A 351 25.27 2.35 -23.05
N ASP A 352 26.13 3.23 -22.52
CA ASP A 352 27.60 3.05 -22.52
C ASP A 352 28.08 2.12 -21.38
N LEU A 353 27.16 1.66 -20.51
CA LEU A 353 27.44 0.82 -19.35
C LEU A 353 26.99 -0.64 -19.50
N PHE A 354 26.45 -1.03 -20.67
CA PHE A 354 25.99 -2.40 -20.96
C PHE A 354 26.73 -3.04 -22.13
#